data_AF-A0A2V9UDC1-F1
#
_entry.id   AF-A0A2V9UDC1-F1
#
_cell.length_a   1.000
_cell.length_b   1.000
_cell.length_c   1.000
_cell.angle_alpha   90.00
_cell.angle_beta   90.00
_cell.angle_gamma   90.00
#
_symmetry.space_group_name_H-M   'P 1'
#
loop_
_entity.id
_entity.type
_entity.pdbx_description
1 polymer ?
#
loop_
_entity_poly.entity_id
_entity_poly.type
_entity_poly.pdbx_seq_one_letter_code
_entity_poly.pdbx_strand_id
1 'polypeptide(L)'
;MRKSSKALAALSLLFCLAACSPRDFLTRRLAIDLIAGSEAFKSPQQFWLRTGIVSNKDYLSPDYLVLQRHGWITGANVPCTPNLIPPPCWDVALTPLGVDTLRDLIPSDAAGRQYFGIPVARRQLLGITGISKKDNTADVDFQWKWAPLNEVGAALYAGDVQYNSAVVFRHYDDGWRVTEGNSPKSSPSLDDALKNALPAQ
;
A
#
# COMPACT_ATOMS: atom_id res chain seq x y z
N MET A 1 -43.70 -1.69 -48.94
CA MET A 1 -42.36 -1.83 -48.33
C MET A 1 -41.90 -0.48 -47.76
N ARG A 2 -42.27 -0.12 -46.53
CA ARG A 2 -41.87 1.17 -45.89
C ARG A 2 -41.55 1.06 -44.39
N LYS A 3 -41.75 -0.12 -43.77
CA LYS A 3 -41.51 -0.34 -42.33
C LYS A 3 -40.06 -0.68 -41.99
N SER A 4 -39.30 -1.24 -42.93
CA SER A 4 -37.90 -1.67 -42.71
C SER A 4 -36.92 -0.51 -42.53
N SER A 5 -37.17 0.62 -43.19
CA SER A 5 -36.29 1.80 -43.16
C SER A 5 -36.29 2.53 -41.81
N LYS A 6 -37.45 2.56 -41.12
CA LYS A 6 -37.56 3.13 -39.76
C LYS A 6 -36.89 2.25 -38.69
N ALA A 7 -36.93 0.93 -38.86
CA ALA A 7 -36.28 -0.01 -37.95
C ALA A 7 -34.75 0.05 -38.05
N LEU A 8 -34.20 0.16 -39.27
CA LEU A 8 -32.77 0.33 -39.49
C LEU A 8 -32.23 1.65 -38.90
N ALA A 9 -32.96 2.75 -39.06
CA ALA A 9 -32.57 4.05 -38.51
C ALA A 9 -32.60 4.07 -36.96
N ALA A 10 -33.59 3.40 -36.35
CA ALA A 10 -33.66 3.26 -34.90
C ALA A 10 -32.51 2.38 -34.36
N LEU A 11 -32.18 1.29 -35.06
CA LEU A 11 -31.08 0.40 -34.67
C LEU A 11 -29.72 1.10 -34.75
N SER A 12 -29.46 1.89 -35.81
CA SER A 12 -28.24 2.69 -35.93
C SER A 12 -28.11 3.76 -34.84
N LEU A 13 -29.22 4.37 -34.42
CA LEU A 13 -29.21 5.35 -33.33
C LEU A 13 -28.87 4.70 -31.97
N LEU A 14 -29.36 3.48 -31.74
CA LEU A 14 -29.05 2.67 -30.56
C LEU A 14 -27.58 2.22 -30.52
N PHE A 15 -26.97 1.88 -31.66
CA PHE A 15 -25.54 1.56 -31.74
C PHE A 15 -24.64 2.78 -31.56
N CYS A 16 -25.04 3.98 -32.02
CA CYS A 16 -24.29 5.21 -31.78
C CYS A 16 -24.30 5.65 -30.30
N LEU A 17 -25.34 5.32 -29.54
CA LEU A 17 -25.42 5.61 -28.10
C LEU A 17 -24.60 4.63 -27.25
N ALA A 18 -24.25 3.46 -27.79
CA ALA A 18 -23.39 2.48 -27.13
C ALA A 18 -21.88 2.73 -27.37
N ALA A 19 -21.53 3.73 -28.19
CA ALA A 19 -20.13 4.05 -28.52
C ALA A 19 -19.40 4.86 -27.45
N CYS A 20 -20.11 5.41 -26.46
CA CYS A 20 -19.47 5.97 -25.26
C CYS A 20 -19.20 4.82 -24.28
N SER A 21 -18.00 4.25 -24.35
CA SER A 21 -17.58 3.28 -23.36
C SER A 21 -17.48 3.98 -22.01
N PRO A 22 -17.99 3.38 -20.90
CA PRO A 22 -17.74 3.90 -19.55
C PRO A 22 -16.24 4.03 -19.23
N ARG A 23 -15.37 3.39 -20.02
CA ARG A 23 -13.91 3.46 -19.91
C ARG A 23 -13.28 4.70 -20.54
N ASP A 24 -14.01 5.44 -21.39
CA ASP A 24 -13.47 6.66 -22.01
C ASP A 24 -13.52 7.83 -21.02
N PHE A 25 -14.48 7.80 -20.09
CA PHE A 25 -14.61 8.82 -19.05
C PHE A 25 -13.99 8.34 -17.74
N LEU A 26 -12.89 8.97 -17.33
CA LEU A 26 -12.38 8.80 -15.97
C LEU A 26 -13.39 9.37 -14.96
N THR A 27 -14.18 8.48 -14.36
CA THR A 27 -15.10 8.77 -13.26
C THR A 27 -14.41 8.50 -11.92
N ARG A 28 -14.92 9.06 -10.82
CA ARG A 28 -14.43 8.73 -9.47
C ARG A 28 -14.49 7.23 -9.19
N ARG A 29 -15.55 6.55 -9.64
CA ARG A 29 -15.71 5.10 -9.48
C ARG A 29 -14.62 4.33 -10.23
N LEU A 30 -14.38 4.66 -11.50
CA LEU A 30 -13.31 4.03 -12.28
C LEU A 30 -11.93 4.27 -11.65
N ALA A 31 -11.68 5.49 -11.16
CA ALA A 31 -10.42 5.81 -10.47
C ALA A 31 -10.25 5.01 -9.17
N ILE A 32 -11.32 4.82 -8.38
CA ILE A 32 -11.33 3.94 -7.20
C ILE A 32 -10.96 2.52 -7.60
N ASP A 33 -11.64 1.98 -8.60
CA ASP A 33 -11.45 0.58 -9.02
C ASP A 33 -10.02 0.34 -9.51
N LEU A 34 -9.44 1.29 -10.25
CA LEU A 34 -8.06 1.20 -10.75
C LEU A 34 -7.01 1.36 -9.63
N ILE A 35 -7.18 2.31 -8.70
CA ILE A 35 -6.25 2.50 -7.58
C ILE A 35 -6.35 1.34 -6.58
N ALA A 36 -7.55 0.98 -6.13
CA ALA A 36 -7.76 -0.12 -5.19
C ALA A 36 -7.41 -1.48 -5.82
N GLY A 37 -7.51 -1.59 -7.15
CA GLY A 37 -7.10 -2.75 -7.92
C GLY A 37 -5.58 -2.89 -8.12
N SER A 38 -4.78 -1.88 -7.79
CA SER A 38 -3.33 -1.92 -7.93
C SER A 38 -2.65 -2.83 -6.90
N GLU A 39 -1.47 -3.33 -7.22
CA GLU A 39 -0.68 -4.14 -6.29
C GLU A 39 -0.31 -3.37 -5.02
N ALA A 40 -0.15 -2.04 -5.10
CA ALA A 40 0.16 -1.19 -3.95
C ALA A 40 -0.93 -1.17 -2.88
N PHE A 41 -2.19 -1.44 -3.25
CA PHE A 41 -3.33 -1.55 -2.34
C PHE A 41 -3.69 -3.00 -1.99
N LYS A 42 -3.38 -3.96 -2.87
CA LYS A 42 -3.64 -5.38 -2.62
C LYS A 42 -2.59 -6.03 -1.72
N SER A 43 -1.32 -5.70 -1.93
CA SER A 43 -0.20 -6.32 -1.23
C SER A 43 -0.14 -5.88 0.24
N PRO A 44 -0.08 -6.82 1.20
CA PRO A 44 0.17 -6.50 2.59
C PRO A 44 1.54 -5.86 2.78
N GLN A 45 1.60 -4.84 3.63
CA GLN A 45 2.83 -4.32 4.18
C GLN A 45 3.46 -5.37 5.08
N GLN A 46 4.72 -5.71 4.80
CA GLN A 46 5.51 -6.61 5.61
C GLN A 46 6.31 -5.82 6.64
N PHE A 47 6.29 -6.28 7.89
CA PHE A 47 7.24 -5.90 8.92
C PHE A 47 8.27 -7.02 9.09
N TRP A 48 9.55 -6.67 9.00
CA TRP A 48 10.62 -7.65 9.11
C TRP A 48 11.21 -7.64 10.50
N LEU A 49 10.91 -8.68 11.27
CA LEU A 49 11.41 -8.84 12.63
C LEU A 49 12.70 -9.65 12.61
N ARG A 50 13.75 -9.11 13.24
CA ARG A 50 15.03 -9.78 13.49
C ARG A 50 15.22 -10.03 14.99
N THR A 51 15.33 -11.29 15.37
CA THR A 51 15.76 -11.73 16.70
C THR A 51 17.26 -12.08 16.68
N GLY A 52 17.85 -12.34 17.85
CA GLY A 52 19.29 -12.54 17.97
C GLY A 52 20.07 -11.22 17.98
N ILE A 53 21.36 -11.29 17.65
CA ILE A 53 22.25 -10.13 17.72
C ILE A 53 21.94 -9.13 16.59
N VAL A 54 21.55 -7.92 16.98
CA VAL A 54 21.29 -6.77 16.09
C VAL A 54 22.13 -5.55 16.50
N SER A 55 22.28 -4.61 15.57
CA SER A 55 23.03 -3.37 15.83
C SER A 55 22.25 -2.44 16.77
N ASN A 56 22.95 -1.50 17.42
CA ASN A 56 22.30 -0.45 18.20
C ASN A 56 21.28 0.35 17.38
N LYS A 57 21.59 0.62 16.11
CA LYS A 57 20.72 1.38 15.20
C LYS A 57 19.39 0.64 14.97
N ASP A 58 19.45 -0.67 14.74
CA ASP A 58 18.25 -1.46 14.48
C ASP A 58 17.41 -1.61 15.75
N TYR A 59 18.04 -1.87 16.89
CA TYR A 59 17.34 -2.01 18.18
C TYR A 59 16.65 -0.71 18.63
N LEU A 60 17.24 0.45 18.36
CA LEU A 60 16.67 1.76 18.69
C LEU A 60 15.76 2.33 17.59
N SER A 61 15.44 1.54 16.56
CA SER A 61 14.50 1.95 15.52
C SER A 61 13.09 2.17 16.12
N PRO A 62 12.28 3.08 15.55
CA PRO A 62 10.92 3.32 16.04
C PRO A 62 10.08 2.05 16.18
N ASP A 63 10.18 1.14 15.20
CA ASP A 63 9.43 -0.12 15.20
C ASP A 63 9.82 -1.01 16.39
N TYR A 64 11.12 -1.22 16.63
CA TYR A 64 11.60 -2.02 17.76
C TYR A 64 11.22 -1.41 19.11
N LEU A 65 11.27 -0.08 19.21
CA LEU A 65 10.82 0.61 20.43
C LEU A 65 9.33 0.42 20.68
N VAL A 66 8.50 0.33 19.63
CA VAL A 66 7.08 -0.03 19.77
C VAL A 66 6.94 -1.46 20.30
N LEU A 67 7.60 -2.45 19.67
CA LEU A 67 7.57 -3.84 20.15
C LEU A 67 8.03 -3.97 21.61
N GLN A 68 9.07 -3.22 22.00
CA GLN A 68 9.59 -3.22 23.36
C GLN A 68 8.61 -2.61 24.36
N ARG A 69 7.96 -1.47 24.01
CA ARG A 69 6.96 -0.83 24.86
C ARG A 69 5.73 -1.70 25.08
N HIS A 70 5.34 -2.47 24.06
CA HIS A 70 4.28 -3.48 24.17
C HIS A 70 4.72 -4.75 24.91
N GLY A 71 6.00 -4.85 25.29
CA GLY A 71 6.53 -6.00 26.02
C GLY A 71 6.66 -7.26 25.17
N TRP A 72 6.64 -7.15 23.84
CA TRP A 72 6.77 -8.29 22.92
C TRP A 72 8.22 -8.73 22.71
N ILE A 73 9.17 -7.79 22.82
CA ILE A 73 10.59 -8.08 22.71
C ILE A 73 11.37 -7.57 23.94
N THR A 74 12.51 -8.19 24.18
CA THR A 74 13.55 -7.72 25.11
C THR A 74 14.90 -7.75 24.44
N GLY A 75 15.77 -6.81 24.79
CA GLY A 75 17.17 -6.79 24.34
C GLY A 75 18.14 -6.86 25.52
N ALA A 76 19.13 -7.75 25.43
CA ALA A 76 20.26 -7.78 26.35
C ALA A 76 21.51 -7.24 25.66
N ASN A 77 22.33 -6.48 26.37
CA ASN A 77 23.61 -6.01 25.82
C ASN A 77 24.57 -7.18 25.64
N VAL A 78 25.14 -7.31 24.44
CA VAL A 78 26.12 -8.35 24.11
C VAL A 78 27.28 -7.80 23.31
N PRO A 79 28.46 -8.45 23.33
CA PRO A 79 29.55 -8.13 22.43
C PRO A 79 29.10 -8.23 20.98
N CYS A 80 29.47 -7.24 20.18
CA CYS A 80 29.18 -7.26 18.76
C CYS A 80 29.98 -8.33 18.02
N THR A 81 29.34 -8.99 17.05
CA THR A 81 30.07 -9.77 16.04
C THR A 81 30.92 -8.85 15.15
N PRO A 82 32.02 -9.32 14.55
CA PRO A 82 32.91 -8.48 13.73
C PRO A 82 32.22 -7.68 12.62
N ASN A 83 31.08 -8.16 12.12
CA ASN A 83 30.31 -7.53 11.04
C ASN A 83 29.28 -6.49 11.53
N LEU A 84 29.13 -6.29 12.84
CA LEU A 84 28.16 -5.37 13.44
C LEU A 84 28.90 -4.32 14.27
N ILE A 85 29.35 -3.26 13.62
CA ILE A 85 30.06 -2.13 14.23
C ILE A 85 29.24 -0.86 13.95
N PRO A 86 29.14 0.10 14.88
CA PRO A 86 29.78 0.16 16.20
C PRO A 86 28.94 -0.47 17.33
N PRO A 87 29.59 -0.93 18.43
CA PRO A 87 28.92 -1.25 19.68
C PRO A 87 28.09 -0.07 20.26
N PRO A 88 27.08 -0.34 21.10
CA PRO A 88 26.68 -1.65 21.64
C PRO A 88 25.89 -2.52 20.65
N CYS A 89 25.87 -3.83 20.85
CA CYS A 89 24.96 -4.74 20.16
C CYS A 89 23.94 -5.31 21.15
N TRP A 90 22.78 -5.70 20.62
CA TRP A 90 21.66 -6.17 21.41
C TRP A 90 21.28 -7.57 20.96
N ASP A 91 21.20 -8.50 21.90
CA ASP A 91 20.60 -9.81 21.66
C ASP A 91 19.09 -9.72 21.92
N VAL A 92 18.30 -9.74 20.84
CA VAL A 92 16.86 -9.54 20.87
C VAL A 92 16.15 -10.87 20.94
N ALA A 93 15.32 -11.04 21.96
CA ALA A 93 14.48 -12.22 22.15
C ALA A 93 12.99 -11.83 22.26
N LEU A 94 12.11 -12.74 21.84
CA LEU A 94 10.68 -12.62 22.10
C LEU A 94 10.39 -12.97 23.56
N THR A 95 9.54 -12.17 24.19
CA THR A 95 8.99 -12.50 25.51
C THR A 95 7.90 -13.57 25.37
N PRO A 96 7.41 -14.18 26.47
CA PRO A 96 6.24 -15.05 26.40
C PRO A 96 5.03 -14.37 25.73
N LEU A 97 4.77 -13.10 26.08
CA LEU A 97 3.72 -12.29 25.45
C LEU A 97 3.97 -12.10 23.95
N GLY A 98 5.21 -11.78 23.57
CA GLY A 98 5.57 -11.64 22.15
C GLY A 98 5.42 -12.93 21.37
N VAL A 99 5.79 -14.08 21.95
CA VAL A 99 5.57 -15.39 21.34
C VAL A 99 4.08 -15.63 21.11
N ASP A 100 3.23 -15.37 22.10
CA ASP A 100 1.79 -15.60 21.97
C ASP A 100 1.16 -14.69 20.90
N THR A 101 1.58 -13.42 20.80
CA THR A 101 1.12 -12.49 19.76
C THR A 101 1.63 -12.85 18.35
N LEU A 102 2.87 -13.33 18.23
CA LEU A 102 3.54 -13.49 16.93
C LEU A 102 3.48 -14.91 16.37
N ARG A 103 3.26 -15.95 17.19
CA ARG A 103 3.36 -17.36 16.77
C ARG A 103 2.54 -17.68 15.52
N ASP A 104 1.31 -17.20 15.47
CA ASP A 104 0.38 -17.48 14.35
C ASP A 104 0.68 -16.63 13.11
N LEU A 105 1.53 -15.61 13.26
CA LEU A 105 1.95 -14.70 12.20
C LEU A 105 3.27 -15.11 11.55
N ILE A 106 4.03 -16.00 12.19
CA ILE A 106 5.30 -16.52 11.67
C ILE A 106 5.01 -17.57 10.61
N PRO A 107 5.51 -17.42 9.38
CA PRO A 107 5.39 -18.45 8.36
C PRO A 107 5.96 -19.79 8.86
N SER A 108 5.25 -20.90 8.60
CA SER A 108 5.68 -22.22 9.05
C SER A 108 7.08 -22.64 8.57
N ASP A 109 7.54 -22.12 7.43
CA ASP A 109 8.89 -22.33 6.89
C ASP A 109 9.97 -21.45 7.52
N ALA A 110 9.56 -20.45 8.30
CA ALA A 110 10.43 -19.54 9.03
C ALA A 110 10.68 -20.00 10.48
N ALA A 111 10.12 -21.14 10.90
CA ALA A 111 10.39 -21.74 12.19
C ALA A 111 11.90 -21.98 12.38
N GLY A 112 12.48 -21.36 13.41
CA GLY A 112 13.92 -21.41 13.68
C GLY A 112 14.77 -20.37 12.93
N ARG A 113 14.19 -19.55 12.06
CA ARG A 113 14.86 -18.38 11.50
C ARG A 113 14.83 -17.22 12.49
N GLN A 114 15.94 -16.50 12.57
CA GLN A 114 16.05 -15.27 13.37
C GLN A 114 15.61 -14.02 12.60
N TYR A 115 15.16 -14.17 11.35
CA TYR A 115 14.70 -13.07 10.51
C TYR A 115 13.51 -13.53 9.66
N PHE A 116 12.37 -12.89 9.83
CA PHE A 116 11.13 -13.27 9.16
C PHE A 116 10.20 -12.08 8.94
N GLY A 117 9.37 -12.18 7.91
CA GLY A 117 8.40 -11.15 7.52
C GLY A 117 7.02 -11.47 8.09
N ILE A 118 6.36 -10.44 8.63
CA ILE A 118 5.02 -10.50 9.17
C ILE A 118 4.13 -9.54 8.35
N PRO A 119 3.02 -10.01 7.76
CA PRO A 119 2.06 -9.11 7.13
C PRO A 119 1.33 -8.32 8.22
N VAL A 120 1.58 -7.01 8.33
CA VAL A 120 1.11 -6.19 9.45
C VAL A 120 -0.03 -5.26 9.10
N ALA A 121 -0.05 -4.70 7.89
CA ALA A 121 -1.09 -3.75 7.48
C ALA A 121 -1.37 -3.86 5.98
N ARG A 122 -2.47 -3.28 5.53
CA ARG A 122 -2.78 -3.07 4.11
C ARG A 122 -3.24 -1.63 3.90
N ARG A 123 -2.99 -1.05 2.73
CA ARG A 123 -3.58 0.24 2.39
C ARG A 123 -5.06 0.08 2.12
N GLN A 124 -5.87 0.95 2.70
CA GLN A 124 -7.29 1.05 2.45
C GLN A 124 -7.59 2.38 1.77
N LEU A 125 -8.11 2.33 0.56
CA LEU A 125 -8.58 3.52 -0.14
C LEU A 125 -9.88 4.01 0.50
N LEU A 126 -9.93 5.29 0.88
CA LEU A 126 -11.11 5.93 1.47
C LEU A 126 -11.97 6.58 0.40
N GLY A 127 -11.33 7.22 -0.58
CA GLY A 127 -12.04 7.82 -1.71
C GLY A 127 -11.16 8.74 -2.55
N ILE A 128 -11.73 9.16 -3.68
CA ILE A 128 -11.15 10.17 -4.56
C ILE A 128 -11.61 11.54 -4.06
N THR A 129 -10.69 12.47 -3.87
CA THR A 129 -10.97 13.84 -3.46
C THR A 129 -11.03 14.78 -4.67
N GLY A 130 -10.15 14.59 -5.66
CA GLY A 130 -10.06 15.45 -6.85
C GLY A 130 -9.76 14.66 -8.14
N ILE A 131 -10.24 15.16 -9.27
CA ILE A 131 -9.83 14.72 -10.61
C ILE A 131 -9.66 15.96 -11.48
N SER A 132 -8.45 16.19 -11.98
CA SER A 132 -8.12 17.24 -12.94
C SER A 132 -7.69 16.60 -14.26
N LYS A 133 -8.39 16.86 -15.36
CA LYS A 133 -8.11 16.24 -16.66
C LYS A 133 -7.35 17.19 -17.56
N LYS A 134 -6.31 16.68 -18.23
CA LYS A 134 -5.56 17.40 -19.25
C LYS A 134 -5.20 16.46 -20.39
N ASP A 135 -5.81 16.70 -21.55
CA ASP A 135 -5.64 15.92 -22.78
C ASP A 135 -5.83 14.41 -22.52
N ASN A 136 -4.76 13.64 -22.66
CA ASN A 136 -4.73 12.18 -22.50
C ASN A 136 -4.22 11.75 -21.11
N THR A 137 -4.24 12.67 -20.15
CA THR A 137 -3.80 12.47 -18.77
C THR A 137 -4.79 13.06 -17.77
N ALA A 138 -4.76 12.57 -16.54
CA ALA A 138 -5.53 13.14 -15.45
C ALA A 138 -4.78 13.03 -14.13
N ASP A 139 -4.70 14.11 -13.38
CA ASP A 139 -4.24 14.11 -11.99
C ASP A 139 -5.40 13.71 -11.10
N VAL A 140 -5.19 12.72 -10.24
CA VAL A 140 -6.21 12.18 -9.33
C VAL A 140 -5.71 12.27 -7.91
N ASP A 141 -6.40 13.07 -7.11
CA ASP A 141 -6.16 13.20 -5.67
C ASP A 141 -7.05 12.21 -4.92
N PHE A 142 -6.47 11.51 -3.94
CA PHE A 142 -7.17 10.50 -3.17
C PHE A 142 -6.71 10.45 -1.72
N GLN A 143 -7.59 9.91 -0.89
CA GLN A 143 -7.35 9.64 0.52
C GLN A 143 -7.29 8.16 0.80
N TRP A 144 -6.34 7.77 1.64
CA TRP A 144 -6.16 6.39 2.06
C TRP A 144 -5.68 6.33 3.51
N LYS A 145 -5.74 5.15 4.11
CA LYS A 145 -5.19 4.90 5.45
C LYS A 145 -4.59 3.51 5.56
N TRP A 146 -3.83 3.26 6.61
CA TRP A 146 -3.43 1.91 6.96
C TRP A 146 -4.60 1.17 7.64
N ALA A 147 -4.91 -0.03 7.14
CA ALA A 147 -5.78 -0.99 7.79
C ALA A 147 -4.90 -2.07 8.42
N PRO A 148 -4.76 -2.11 9.76
CA PRO A 148 -3.96 -3.12 10.43
C PRO A 148 -4.58 -4.51 10.24
N LEU A 149 -3.74 -5.52 10.05
CA LEU A 149 -4.15 -6.91 9.85
C LEU A 149 -4.04 -7.75 11.14
N ASN A 150 -3.32 -7.24 12.14
CA ASN A 150 -3.08 -7.87 13.43
C ASN A 150 -2.66 -6.83 14.48
N GLU A 151 -2.45 -7.29 15.71
CA GLU A 151 -2.06 -6.46 16.85
C GLU A 151 -0.74 -5.72 16.61
N VAL A 152 0.24 -6.40 15.99
CA VAL A 152 1.54 -5.79 15.65
C VAL A 152 1.36 -4.64 14.66
N GLY A 153 0.54 -4.84 13.62
CA GLY A 153 0.20 -3.79 12.68
C GLY A 153 -0.55 -2.63 13.29
N ALA A 154 -1.46 -2.89 14.23
CA ALA A 154 -2.19 -1.85 14.94
C ALA A 154 -1.27 -0.99 15.83
N ALA A 155 -0.21 -1.59 16.37
CA ALA A 155 0.81 -0.87 17.14
C ALA A 155 1.79 -0.09 16.24
N LEU A 156 2.19 -0.65 15.10
CA LEU A 156 3.15 -0.02 14.18
C LEU A 156 2.53 1.06 13.29
N TYR A 157 1.27 0.89 12.89
CA TYR A 157 0.56 1.79 11.98
C TYR A 157 -0.71 2.30 12.63
N ALA A 158 -0.75 3.60 12.89
CA ALA A 158 -1.94 4.27 13.39
C ALA A 158 -3.06 4.22 12.33
N GLY A 159 -4.08 3.39 12.58
CA GLY A 159 -5.17 3.10 11.62
C GLY A 159 -6.23 4.20 11.50
N ASP A 160 -6.13 5.25 12.30
CA ASP A 160 -6.94 6.47 12.30
C ASP A 160 -6.31 7.59 11.47
N VAL A 161 -4.98 7.55 11.26
CA VAL A 161 -4.28 8.51 10.41
C VAL A 161 -4.65 8.28 8.95
N GLN A 162 -5.20 9.32 8.34
CA GLN A 162 -5.50 9.35 6.92
C GLN A 162 -4.38 10.10 6.19
N TYR A 163 -4.17 9.73 4.93
CA TYR A 163 -3.12 10.30 4.09
C TYR A 163 -3.71 10.80 2.78
N ASN A 164 -3.22 11.95 2.34
CA ASN A 164 -3.48 12.52 1.02
C ASN A 164 -2.35 12.13 0.06
N SER A 165 -2.73 11.64 -1.11
CA SER A 165 -1.83 11.29 -2.21
C SER A 165 -2.41 11.76 -3.54
N ALA A 166 -1.54 11.99 -4.52
CA ALA A 166 -1.93 12.36 -5.88
C ALA A 166 -1.18 11.49 -6.88
N VAL A 167 -1.89 10.96 -7.88
CA VAL A 167 -1.31 10.10 -8.93
C VAL A 167 -1.81 10.51 -10.30
N VAL A 168 -0.98 10.29 -11.32
CA VAL A 168 -1.36 10.52 -12.71
C VAL A 168 -1.99 9.27 -13.31
N PHE A 169 -3.06 9.50 -14.06
CA PHE A 169 -3.67 8.52 -14.93
C PHE A 169 -3.34 8.89 -16.37
N ARG A 170 -3.12 7.88 -17.21
CA ARG A 170 -2.97 8.04 -18.65
C ARG A 170 -4.09 7.30 -19.37
N HIS A 171 -4.66 7.97 -20.37
CA HIS A 171 -5.69 7.40 -21.22
C HIS A 171 -5.03 6.75 -22.44
N TYR A 172 -5.53 5.59 -22.81
CA TYR A 172 -5.11 4.84 -23.99
C TYR A 172 -6.34 4.56 -24.85
N ASP A 173 -6.14 3.99 -26.02
CA ASP A 173 -7.22 3.54 -26.89
C ASP A 173 -8.13 2.49 -26.23
N ASP A 174 -7.63 1.76 -25.22
CA ASP A 174 -8.38 0.77 -24.44
C ASP A 174 -8.89 1.25 -23.07
N GLY A 175 -8.64 2.53 -22.73
CA GLY A 175 -9.14 3.19 -21.52
C GLY A 175 -8.06 3.75 -20.59
N TRP A 176 -8.48 4.15 -19.39
CA TRP A 176 -7.60 4.77 -18.39
C TRP A 176 -6.76 3.76 -17.60
N ARG A 177 -5.50 4.11 -17.33
CA ARG A 177 -4.57 3.34 -16.49
C ARG A 177 -3.85 4.24 -15.49
N VAL A 178 -3.59 3.74 -14.29
CA VAL A 178 -2.76 4.40 -13.29
C VAL A 178 -1.29 4.30 -13.72
N THR A 179 -0.52 5.37 -13.59
CA THR A 179 0.92 5.30 -13.85
C THR A 179 1.64 4.60 -12.71
N GLU A 180 2.14 3.40 -12.98
CA GLU A 180 2.94 2.58 -12.05
C GLU A 180 4.44 2.72 -12.37
N GLY A 181 5.29 2.71 -11.32
CA GLY A 181 6.75 2.70 -11.45
C GLY A 181 7.40 3.94 -12.08
N ASN A 182 8.70 3.83 -12.42
CA ASN A 182 9.55 4.90 -12.98
C ASN A 182 8.99 5.49 -14.28
N SER A 183 8.04 6.40 -14.16
CA SER A 183 7.54 7.22 -15.26
C SER A 183 8.58 8.30 -15.60
N PRO A 184 8.65 8.75 -16.87
CA PRO A 184 9.58 9.82 -17.26
C PRO A 184 9.27 11.14 -16.52
N LYS A 185 10.07 11.42 -15.48
CA LYS A 185 10.54 12.72 -14.97
C LYS A 185 9.60 13.91 -14.67
N SER A 186 8.27 13.80 -14.69
CA SER A 186 7.43 14.94 -14.23
C SER A 186 6.14 14.61 -13.48
N SER A 187 5.83 13.33 -13.30
CA SER A 187 4.54 12.90 -12.74
C SER A 187 4.77 11.78 -11.71
N PRO A 188 4.27 11.92 -10.47
CA PRO A 188 4.47 10.91 -9.44
C PRO A 188 3.78 9.61 -9.84
N SER A 189 4.51 8.50 -9.80
CA SER A 189 3.93 7.18 -9.90
C SER A 189 3.07 6.87 -8.67
N LEU A 190 2.22 5.84 -8.74
CA LEU A 190 1.44 5.45 -7.56
C LEU A 190 2.34 5.11 -6.36
N ASP A 191 3.47 4.45 -6.58
CA ASP A 191 4.42 4.11 -5.51
C ASP A 191 5.06 5.37 -4.90
N ASP A 192 5.46 6.33 -5.74
CA ASP A 192 6.01 7.61 -5.28
C ASP A 192 4.95 8.42 -4.51
N ALA A 193 3.71 8.44 -4.99
CA ALA A 193 2.59 9.13 -4.36
C ALA A 193 2.28 8.58 -2.96
N LEU A 194 2.44 7.27 -2.77
CA LEU A 194 2.21 6.60 -1.49
C LEU A 194 3.38 6.78 -0.52
N LYS A 195 4.62 6.82 -1.02
CA LYS A 195 5.82 7.08 -0.20
C LYS A 195 5.90 8.51 0.30
N ASN A 196 5.45 9.47 -0.51
CA ASN A 196 5.48 10.91 -0.20
C ASN A 196 4.14 11.43 0.33
N ALA A 197 3.26 10.54 0.81
CA ALA A 197 1.93 10.91 1.26
C ALA A 197 1.99 11.83 2.49
N LEU A 198 1.10 12.83 2.53
CA LEU A 198 1.00 13.77 3.64
C LEU A 198 -0.17 13.36 4.54
N PRO A 199 -0.05 13.48 5.87
CA PRO A 199 -1.19 13.30 6.76
C PRO A 199 -2.34 14.25 6.36
N ALA A 200 -3.56 13.72 6.31
CA ALA A 200 -4.75 14.53 6.11
C ALA A 200 -5.02 15.32 7.40
N GLN A 201 -5.25 16.63 7.24
CA GLN A 201 -5.61 17.56 8.32
C GLN A 201 -7.07 17.42 8.71
#